data_AF-A0A6G8UFN9-F1
#
_entry.id   AF-A0A6G8UFN9-F1
#
_cell.length_a   1.000
_cell.length_b   1.000
_cell.length_c   1.000
_cell.angle_alpha   90.00
_cell.angle_beta   90.00
_cell.angle_gamma   90.00
#
_symmetry.space_group_name_H-M   'P 1'
#
loop_
_entity.id
_entity.type
_entity.pdbx_description
1 polymer ?
#
loop_
_entity_poly.entity_id
_entity_poly.type
_entity_poly.pdbx_seq_one_letter_code
_entity_poly.pdbx_strand_id
1 'polypeptide(L)'
;MSPLLRAIAVLLLVLLAAHAPMLLNHGLFMDDWLVLKPRPDYFIDIDFLLNSAGHPIFYSYDRFANWTGAPVAVMVSLAFAGVVLGATCLVLTATRLELLDRAEAVGFALVVWTYPGYQLWAGKANAVYVFSFGLSFVGAWLLTLAFGARGLPRALLRVACALVFLLSFALNSTIMLYAFVMLGLFIAMWRGADGAHGLVRRTWLAAWRSAVGYPELVVLPLVYWGALNIWFKRIGVYAQHYNAHFPTLGELAKGWGAFVVAGYRDVLANAARAAIQLPALFVMATLLVGIVVLLLRPGTEPTASRSGRALPLILAAALFLALSSPYVIAGLRPYSTHFYESRHLLMFGVPSALALLALKRYAQRWAGSGAAFAVVFGLGMIVSIGLLWTDYIFLQARMLKQEALTRDLAGRVQPPATVYAVDDGFQNYPARFVPFGLAEVTGMLRLAWGNQPFFGFTLVAERPTILQEMEESRTAPGSAFHHFDPSGPQATILLQPGPGAAPNEILVRRYYACRFLARCDVGEFLAQLAKVTIKVGPIAGVIPLDDAAKDATPSR
;
A
#
# COMPACT_ATOMS: atom_id res chain seq x y z
N MET A 1 -18.15 30.64 1.26
CA MET A 1 -17.69 29.26 1.52
C MET A 1 -17.34 29.14 3.00
N SER A 2 -17.89 28.16 3.76
CA SER A 2 -17.53 28.00 5.18
C SER A 2 -16.02 27.70 5.31
N PRO A 3 -15.34 28.08 6.42
CA PRO A 3 -13.90 27.87 6.48
C PRO A 3 -13.51 26.39 6.56
N LEU A 4 -14.40 25.52 7.05
CA LEU A 4 -14.22 24.06 6.99
C LEU A 4 -14.31 23.56 5.53
N LEU A 5 -15.28 24.05 4.76
CA LEU A 5 -15.40 23.71 3.34
C LEU A 5 -14.17 24.19 2.55
N ARG A 6 -13.64 25.37 2.87
CA ARG A 6 -12.35 25.85 2.31
C ARG A 6 -11.20 24.89 2.64
N ALA A 7 -11.10 24.46 3.90
CA ALA A 7 -10.03 23.56 4.34
C ALA A 7 -10.12 22.19 3.63
N ILE A 8 -11.33 21.65 3.47
CA ILE A 8 -11.57 20.42 2.70
C ILE A 8 -11.23 20.62 1.23
N ALA A 9 -11.62 21.73 0.61
CA ALA A 9 -11.26 22.01 -0.79
C ALA A 9 -9.74 22.07 -0.98
N VAL A 10 -9.00 22.72 -0.07
CA VAL A 10 -7.54 22.73 -0.07
C VAL A 10 -6.97 21.32 0.06
N LEU A 11 -7.46 20.54 1.03
CA LEU A 11 -7.06 19.13 1.22
C LEU A 11 -7.22 18.33 -0.09
N LEU A 12 -8.40 18.41 -0.72
CA LEU A 12 -8.70 17.64 -1.93
C LEU A 12 -7.84 18.04 -3.13
N LEU A 13 -7.62 19.34 -3.32
CA LEU A 13 -6.74 19.84 -4.39
C LEU A 13 -5.30 19.36 -4.21
N VAL A 14 -4.80 19.34 -2.97
CA VAL A 14 -3.44 18.90 -2.66
C VAL A 14 -3.30 17.39 -2.83
N LEU A 15 -4.27 16.60 -2.36
CA LEU A 15 -4.27 15.15 -2.57
C LEU A 15 -4.35 14.81 -4.06
N LEU A 16 -5.16 15.54 -4.82
CA LEU A 16 -5.19 15.39 -6.29
C LEU A 16 -3.81 15.69 -6.89
N ALA A 17 -3.14 16.76 -6.50
CA ALA A 17 -1.81 17.10 -7.00
C ALA A 17 -0.73 16.07 -6.56
N ALA A 18 -0.77 15.61 -5.30
CA ALA A 18 0.16 14.64 -4.75
C ALA A 18 0.03 13.27 -5.45
N HIS A 19 -1.20 12.84 -5.71
CA HIS A 19 -1.50 11.54 -6.32
C HIS A 19 -1.78 11.61 -7.83
N ALA A 20 -1.68 12.77 -8.49
CA ALA A 20 -1.88 12.87 -9.93
C ALA A 20 -1.03 11.87 -10.74
N PRO A 21 0.26 11.63 -10.41
CA PRO A 21 1.05 10.62 -11.11
C PRO A 21 0.49 9.19 -10.98
N MET A 22 -0.17 8.85 -9.87
CA MET A 22 -0.87 7.57 -9.68
C MET A 22 -1.95 7.36 -10.73
N LEU A 23 -2.73 8.42 -11.02
CA LEU A 23 -3.84 8.38 -11.98
C LEU A 23 -3.36 8.20 -13.42
N LEU A 24 -2.11 8.57 -13.71
CA LEU A 24 -1.49 8.42 -15.03
C LEU A 24 -0.79 7.06 -15.21
N ASN A 25 -0.55 6.35 -14.11
CA ASN A 25 0.17 5.08 -14.10
C ASN A 25 -0.77 3.88 -14.32
N HIS A 26 -0.63 3.25 -15.47
CA HIS A 26 -1.40 2.07 -15.90
C HIS A 26 -0.58 0.78 -15.85
N GLY A 27 0.60 0.80 -15.21
CA GLY A 27 1.45 -0.39 -15.07
C GLY A 27 0.84 -1.44 -14.15
N LEU A 28 1.19 -2.69 -14.39
CA LEU A 28 0.86 -3.80 -13.51
C LEU A 28 2.13 -4.19 -12.74
N PHE A 29 2.02 -4.31 -11.43
CA PHE A 29 3.13 -4.61 -10.54
C PHE A 29 2.80 -5.81 -9.65
N MET A 30 3.78 -6.68 -9.38
CA MET A 30 3.60 -7.80 -8.45
C MET A 30 2.39 -8.68 -8.82
N ASP A 31 1.48 -8.89 -7.87
CA ASP A 31 0.30 -9.76 -7.98
C ASP A 31 -0.78 -9.19 -8.91
N ASP A 32 -0.66 -7.94 -9.37
CA ASP A 32 -1.55 -7.34 -10.38
C ASP A 32 -1.69 -8.27 -11.61
N TRP A 33 -0.60 -8.94 -11.98
CA TRP A 33 -0.53 -9.86 -13.12
C TRP A 33 -1.25 -11.20 -12.92
N LEU A 34 -1.53 -11.57 -11.66
CA LEU A 34 -2.23 -12.80 -11.30
C LEU A 34 -3.74 -12.57 -11.18
N VAL A 35 -4.15 -11.36 -10.77
CA VAL A 35 -5.52 -11.08 -10.36
C VAL A 35 -6.28 -10.16 -11.31
N LEU A 36 -5.60 -9.42 -12.19
CA LEU A 36 -6.25 -8.51 -13.14
C LEU A 36 -6.10 -8.98 -14.57
N LYS A 37 -7.18 -8.80 -15.33
CA LYS A 37 -7.29 -9.20 -16.73
C LYS A 37 -7.06 -7.99 -17.66
N PRO A 38 -5.81 -7.73 -18.12
CA PRO A 38 -5.50 -6.57 -18.95
C PRO A 38 -6.17 -6.59 -20.34
N ARG A 39 -6.52 -7.78 -20.85
CA ARG A 39 -7.23 -7.93 -22.14
C ARG A 39 -8.26 -9.08 -22.08
N PRO A 40 -9.32 -9.07 -22.91
CA PRO A 40 -10.42 -10.04 -22.84
C PRO A 40 -10.03 -11.51 -23.00
N ASP A 41 -8.91 -11.80 -23.65
CA ASP A 41 -8.38 -13.14 -23.84
C ASP A 41 -7.35 -13.52 -22.77
N TYR A 42 -6.83 -12.59 -21.95
CA TYR A 42 -5.81 -12.90 -20.94
C TYR A 42 -6.37 -13.79 -19.83
N PHE A 43 -5.63 -14.84 -19.51
CA PHE A 43 -6.01 -15.80 -18.48
C PHE A 43 -5.52 -15.36 -17.09
N ILE A 44 -6.45 -15.35 -16.13
CA ILE A 44 -6.18 -15.23 -14.70
C ILE A 44 -6.85 -16.39 -13.98
N ASP A 45 -6.19 -16.93 -12.97
CA ASP A 45 -6.86 -17.72 -11.93
C ASP A 45 -6.95 -16.82 -10.71
N ILE A 46 -8.16 -16.37 -10.39
CA ILE A 46 -8.42 -15.52 -9.23
C ILE A 46 -9.07 -16.30 -8.08
N ASP A 47 -9.51 -17.52 -8.34
CA ASP A 47 -10.24 -18.33 -7.36
C ASP A 47 -9.33 -18.78 -6.21
N PHE A 48 -8.01 -18.81 -6.42
CA PHE A 48 -7.04 -19.02 -5.34
C PHE A 48 -7.20 -17.99 -4.21
N LEU A 49 -7.60 -16.74 -4.49
CA LEU A 49 -7.80 -15.74 -3.45
C LEU A 49 -8.90 -16.16 -2.47
N LEU A 50 -9.97 -16.76 -2.99
CA LEU A 50 -11.12 -17.18 -2.18
C LEU A 50 -10.89 -18.54 -1.53
N ASN A 51 -10.46 -19.51 -2.33
CA ASN A 51 -10.43 -20.93 -1.96
C ASN A 51 -9.09 -21.38 -1.38
N SER A 52 -8.06 -20.54 -1.42
CA SER A 52 -6.71 -20.93 -1.00
C SER A 52 -6.04 -19.90 -0.08
N ALA A 53 -5.99 -18.63 -0.49
CA ALA A 53 -5.41 -17.54 0.29
C ALA A 53 -6.35 -16.98 1.37
N GLY A 54 -7.65 -17.30 1.32
CA GLY A 54 -8.62 -16.87 2.33
C GLY A 54 -8.83 -15.36 2.36
N HIS A 55 -8.86 -14.72 1.19
CA HIS A 55 -9.02 -13.27 1.02
C HIS A 55 -10.31 -12.94 0.22
N PRO A 56 -11.50 -13.17 0.81
CA PRO A 56 -12.79 -12.93 0.13
C PRO A 56 -13.03 -11.46 -0.23
N ILE A 57 -12.44 -10.53 0.54
CA ILE A 57 -12.52 -9.09 0.26
C ILE A 57 -11.76 -8.76 -1.04
N PHE A 58 -10.51 -9.22 -1.16
CA PHE A 58 -9.70 -9.06 -2.38
C PHE A 58 -10.41 -9.64 -3.59
N TYR A 59 -10.81 -10.91 -3.46
CA TYR A 59 -11.55 -11.61 -4.50
C TYR A 59 -12.74 -10.79 -5.03
N SER A 60 -13.54 -10.21 -4.13
CA SER A 60 -14.72 -9.45 -4.50
C SER A 60 -14.38 -8.18 -5.30
N TYR A 61 -13.38 -7.41 -4.86
CA TYR A 61 -12.96 -6.19 -5.55
C TYR A 61 -12.32 -6.48 -6.91
N ASP A 62 -11.39 -7.44 -6.96
CA ASP A 62 -10.71 -7.84 -8.18
C ASP A 62 -11.68 -8.46 -9.20
N ARG A 63 -12.59 -9.32 -8.74
CA ARG A 63 -13.65 -9.91 -9.60
C ARG A 63 -14.57 -8.83 -10.16
N PHE A 64 -14.99 -7.86 -9.33
CA PHE A 64 -15.79 -6.73 -9.80
C PHE A 64 -15.03 -5.90 -10.84
N ALA A 65 -13.77 -5.56 -10.58
CA ALA A 65 -12.94 -4.79 -11.52
C ALA A 65 -12.79 -5.51 -12.86
N ASN A 66 -12.52 -6.82 -12.85
CA ASN A 66 -12.40 -7.62 -14.07
C ASN A 66 -13.72 -7.68 -14.86
N TRP A 67 -14.87 -7.73 -14.18
CA TRP A 67 -16.18 -7.76 -14.85
C TRP A 67 -16.47 -6.49 -15.65
N THR A 68 -15.91 -5.34 -15.25
CA THR A 68 -16.09 -4.08 -16.00
C THR A 68 -15.39 -4.05 -17.36
N GLY A 69 -14.47 -4.98 -17.63
CA GLY A 69 -13.59 -4.94 -18.80
C GLY A 69 -12.48 -3.88 -18.72
N ALA A 70 -12.45 -3.05 -17.67
CA ALA A 70 -11.44 -2.02 -17.44
C ALA A 70 -10.85 -2.11 -16.02
N PRO A 71 -10.29 -3.26 -15.60
CA PRO A 71 -9.90 -3.50 -14.21
C PRO A 71 -8.89 -2.48 -13.67
N VAL A 72 -7.92 -2.06 -14.47
CA VAL A 72 -6.91 -1.07 -14.08
C VAL A 72 -7.55 0.27 -13.72
N ALA A 73 -8.49 0.76 -14.53
CA ALA A 73 -9.18 2.03 -14.27
C ALA A 73 -10.03 1.97 -13.01
N VAL A 74 -10.72 0.84 -12.79
CA VAL A 74 -11.50 0.60 -11.56
C VAL A 74 -10.60 0.62 -10.33
N MET A 75 -9.48 -0.10 -10.34
CA MET A 75 -8.59 -0.16 -9.18
C MET A 75 -7.93 1.18 -8.86
N VAL A 76 -7.49 1.93 -9.87
CA VAL A 76 -6.97 3.30 -9.69
C VAL A 76 -8.04 4.21 -9.09
N SER A 77 -9.29 4.09 -9.56
CA SER A 77 -10.42 4.86 -9.03
C SER A 77 -10.75 4.50 -7.58
N LEU A 78 -10.71 3.21 -7.24
CA LEU A 78 -10.92 2.74 -5.86
C LEU A 78 -9.83 3.26 -4.92
N ALA A 79 -8.54 3.15 -5.29
CA ALA A 79 -7.45 3.69 -4.49
C ALA A 79 -7.63 5.19 -4.25
N PHE A 80 -7.89 5.96 -5.31
CA PHE A 80 -8.06 7.41 -5.21
C PHE A 80 -9.31 7.80 -4.41
N ALA A 81 -10.42 7.08 -4.56
CA ALA A 81 -11.61 7.25 -3.74
C ALA A 81 -11.31 6.97 -2.26
N GLY A 82 -10.52 5.94 -1.97
CA GLY A 82 -10.05 5.62 -0.61
C GLY A 82 -9.29 6.79 0.02
N VAL A 83 -8.35 7.37 -0.73
CA VAL A 83 -7.59 8.56 -0.32
C VAL A 83 -8.51 9.75 -0.03
N VAL A 84 -9.38 10.10 -0.98
CA VAL A 84 -10.26 11.29 -0.88
C VAL A 84 -11.29 11.15 0.23
N LEU A 85 -12.02 10.02 0.26
CA LEU A 85 -13.07 9.77 1.25
C LEU A 85 -12.45 9.61 2.64
N GLY A 86 -11.36 8.84 2.75
CA GLY A 86 -10.68 8.62 4.01
C GLY A 86 -10.10 9.91 4.60
N ALA A 87 -9.45 10.75 3.79
CA ALA A 87 -8.92 12.03 4.24
C ALA A 87 -10.03 12.99 4.69
N THR A 88 -11.12 13.07 3.92
CA THR A 88 -12.25 13.93 4.24
C THR A 88 -12.93 13.48 5.53
N CYS A 89 -13.23 12.19 5.66
CA CYS A 89 -13.83 11.62 6.87
C CYS A 89 -12.93 11.77 8.09
N LEU A 90 -11.61 11.66 7.93
CA LEU A 90 -10.65 11.94 9.01
C LEU A 90 -10.73 13.39 9.48
N VAL A 91 -10.71 14.37 8.57
CA VAL A 91 -10.85 15.79 8.93
C VAL A 91 -12.20 16.07 9.59
N LEU A 92 -13.28 15.56 9.02
CA LEU A 92 -14.63 15.75 9.56
C LEU A 92 -14.76 15.14 10.97
N THR A 93 -14.23 13.93 11.17
CA THR A 93 -14.23 13.26 12.48
C THR A 93 -13.42 14.03 13.50
N ALA A 94 -12.17 14.40 13.16
CA ALA A 94 -11.27 15.10 14.08
C ALA A 94 -11.80 16.47 14.50
N THR A 95 -12.39 17.22 13.56
CA THR A 95 -12.97 18.55 13.84
C THR A 95 -14.30 18.47 14.56
N ARG A 96 -15.19 17.54 14.19
CA ARG A 96 -16.48 17.35 14.88
C ARG A 96 -16.32 16.90 16.33
N LEU A 97 -15.31 16.10 16.61
CA LEU A 97 -14.96 15.65 17.96
C LEU A 97 -14.10 16.67 18.72
N GLU A 98 -13.81 17.83 18.13
CA GLU A 98 -12.97 18.90 18.71
C GLU A 98 -11.58 18.39 19.14
N LEU A 99 -11.05 17.37 18.46
CA LEU A 99 -9.74 16.80 18.76
C LEU A 99 -8.62 17.66 18.19
N LEU A 100 -8.87 18.23 17.00
CA LEU A 100 -7.95 19.04 16.22
C LEU A 100 -8.67 20.27 15.68
N ASP A 101 -7.95 21.38 15.63
CA ASP A 101 -8.40 22.53 14.84
C ASP A 101 -8.41 22.19 13.33
N ARG A 102 -9.04 23.04 12.52
CA ARG A 102 -9.19 22.77 11.07
C ARG A 102 -7.86 22.64 10.33
N ALA A 103 -6.85 23.44 10.69
CA ALA A 103 -5.55 23.41 10.05
C ALA A 103 -4.76 22.18 10.49
N GLU A 104 -4.75 21.87 11.80
CA GLU A 104 -4.20 20.64 12.36
C GLU A 104 -4.83 19.41 11.71
N ALA A 105 -6.15 19.37 11.55
CA ALA A 105 -6.85 18.25 10.93
C ALA A 105 -6.42 18.05 9.47
N VAL A 106 -6.31 19.13 8.68
CA VAL A 106 -5.84 19.04 7.29
C VAL A 106 -4.37 18.63 7.21
N GLY A 107 -3.49 19.23 8.01
CA GLY A 107 -2.07 18.86 8.05
C GLY A 107 -1.87 17.40 8.47
N PHE A 108 -2.65 16.95 9.45
CA PHE A 108 -2.67 15.56 9.90
C PHE A 108 -3.12 14.63 8.78
N ALA A 109 -4.25 14.92 8.13
CA ALA A 109 -4.76 14.10 7.03
C ALA A 109 -3.78 14.06 5.84
N LEU A 110 -3.17 15.19 5.47
CA LEU A 110 -2.18 15.24 4.40
C LEU A 110 -0.99 14.32 4.69
N VAL A 111 -0.44 14.34 5.91
CA VAL A 111 0.65 13.43 6.29
C VAL A 111 0.22 11.96 6.24
N VAL A 112 -0.99 11.63 6.71
CA VAL A 112 -1.52 10.27 6.66
C VAL A 112 -1.59 9.75 5.23
N TRP A 113 -2.15 10.55 4.34
CA TRP A 113 -2.51 10.13 2.98
C TRP A 113 -1.40 10.33 1.95
N THR A 114 -0.36 11.09 2.28
CA THR A 114 0.85 11.23 1.43
C THR A 114 2.06 10.50 2.02
N TYR A 115 1.84 9.61 3.00
CA TYR A 115 2.93 8.92 3.68
C TYR A 115 3.76 8.07 2.69
N PRO A 116 5.06 8.37 2.53
CA PRO A 116 5.88 7.77 1.48
C PRO A 116 6.51 6.43 1.88
N GLY A 117 6.33 5.98 3.14
CA GLY A 117 6.81 4.65 3.55
C GLY A 117 6.04 3.52 2.87
N TYR A 118 4.81 3.76 2.41
CA TYR A 118 4.09 2.87 1.51
C TYR A 118 4.34 3.32 0.08
N GLN A 119 4.91 2.44 -0.73
CA GLN A 119 5.37 2.81 -2.09
C GLN A 119 4.47 2.24 -3.18
N LEU A 120 3.58 1.32 -2.81
CA LEU A 120 2.67 0.63 -3.72
C LEU A 120 1.37 1.39 -3.99
N TRP A 121 1.36 2.72 -3.82
CA TRP A 121 0.18 3.54 -4.09
C TRP A 121 -0.38 3.33 -5.51
N ALA A 122 0.49 3.10 -6.50
CA ALA A 122 0.07 2.82 -7.88
C ALA A 122 -0.04 1.32 -8.20
N GLY A 123 0.05 0.40 -7.22
CA GLY A 123 -0.21 -1.03 -7.42
C GLY A 123 -1.71 -1.32 -7.42
N LYS A 124 -2.22 -2.13 -8.35
CA LYS A 124 -3.67 -2.22 -8.62
C LYS A 124 -4.35 -3.25 -7.71
N ALA A 125 -3.75 -4.42 -7.51
CA ALA A 125 -4.16 -5.38 -6.48
C ALA A 125 -4.08 -4.74 -5.08
N ASN A 126 -3.06 -3.91 -4.85
CA ASN A 126 -2.88 -3.18 -3.60
C ASN A 126 -3.86 -2.00 -3.40
N ALA A 127 -4.61 -1.61 -4.44
CA ALA A 127 -5.64 -0.57 -4.31
C ALA A 127 -6.71 -0.94 -3.29
N VAL A 128 -6.99 -2.24 -3.13
CA VAL A 128 -7.90 -2.78 -2.12
C VAL A 128 -7.45 -2.37 -0.71
N TYR A 129 -6.15 -2.43 -0.42
CA TYR A 129 -5.62 -1.98 0.88
C TYR A 129 -5.85 -0.48 1.11
N VAL A 130 -5.57 0.35 0.11
CA VAL A 130 -5.75 1.81 0.20
C VAL A 130 -7.23 2.16 0.39
N PHE A 131 -8.11 1.51 -0.38
CA PHE A 131 -9.55 1.72 -0.28
C PHE A 131 -10.08 1.28 1.08
N SER A 132 -9.73 0.08 1.54
CA SER A 132 -10.12 -0.43 2.86
C SER A 132 -9.58 0.45 4.00
N PHE A 133 -8.37 0.99 3.90
CA PHE A 133 -7.87 1.97 4.86
C PHE A 133 -8.73 3.24 4.88
N GLY A 134 -9.19 3.71 3.71
CA GLY A 134 -10.15 4.82 3.61
C GLY A 134 -11.48 4.49 4.26
N LEU A 135 -12.01 3.29 4.02
CA LEU A 135 -13.24 2.80 4.62
C LEU A 135 -13.15 2.76 6.15
N SER A 136 -11.99 2.48 6.76
CA SER A 136 -11.83 2.56 8.22
C SER A 136 -12.15 3.96 8.78
N PHE A 137 -11.76 5.03 8.08
CA PHE A 137 -12.11 6.40 8.48
C PHE A 137 -13.55 6.77 8.14
N VAL A 138 -14.10 6.25 7.05
CA VAL A 138 -15.54 6.39 6.74
C VAL A 138 -16.37 5.74 7.85
N GLY A 139 -16.01 4.54 8.31
CA GLY A 139 -16.64 3.86 9.44
C GLY A 139 -16.56 4.68 10.73
N ALA A 140 -15.39 5.25 11.05
CA ALA A 140 -15.23 6.12 12.22
C ALA A 140 -16.10 7.39 12.14
N TRP A 141 -16.25 7.97 10.95
CA TRP A 141 -17.14 9.10 10.73
C TRP A 141 -18.62 8.71 10.92
N LEU A 142 -19.05 7.60 10.32
CA LEU A 142 -20.41 7.08 10.48
C LEU A 142 -20.73 6.76 11.94
N LEU A 143 -19.78 6.19 12.69
CA LEU A 143 -19.92 5.96 14.12
C LEU A 143 -20.10 7.28 14.89
N THR A 144 -19.32 8.30 14.54
CA THR A 144 -19.43 9.64 15.15
C THR A 144 -20.81 10.26 14.89
N LEU A 145 -21.36 10.08 13.69
CA LEU A 145 -22.73 10.51 13.37
C LEU A 145 -23.78 9.68 14.13
N ALA A 146 -23.62 8.36 14.17
CA ALA A 146 -24.52 7.45 14.87
C ALA A 146 -24.61 7.75 16.37
N PHE A 147 -23.49 8.16 16.98
CA PHE A 147 -23.43 8.51 18.39
C PHE A 147 -24.34 9.69 18.76
N GLY A 148 -24.47 10.67 17.85
CA GLY A 148 -25.34 11.85 18.04
C GLY A 148 -26.78 11.65 17.55
N ALA A 149 -27.07 10.59 16.80
CA ALA A 149 -28.37 10.34 16.20
C ALA A 149 -29.36 9.67 17.18
N ARG A 150 -30.65 9.69 16.85
CA ARG A 150 -31.73 8.98 17.59
C ARG A 150 -32.67 8.29 16.60
N GLY A 151 -33.44 7.31 17.07
CA GLY A 151 -34.45 6.60 16.27
C GLY A 151 -33.90 5.83 15.06
N LEU A 152 -34.66 5.80 13.97
CA LEU A 152 -34.32 5.09 12.74
C LEU A 152 -32.98 5.55 12.10
N PRO A 153 -32.67 6.86 11.99
CA PRO A 153 -31.38 7.31 11.48
C PRO A 153 -30.18 6.71 12.22
N ARG A 154 -30.27 6.57 13.55
CA ARG A 154 -29.22 5.93 14.35
C ARG A 154 -29.04 4.46 13.97
N ALA A 155 -30.14 3.73 13.79
CA ALA A 155 -30.08 2.31 13.41
C ALA A 155 -29.43 2.14 12.03
N LEU A 156 -29.84 2.94 11.04
CA LEU A 156 -29.28 2.91 9.69
C LEU A 156 -27.78 3.24 9.67
N LEU A 157 -27.36 4.28 10.40
CA LEU A 157 -25.95 4.66 10.50
C LEU A 157 -25.11 3.56 11.17
N ARG A 158 -25.65 2.84 12.16
CA ARG A 158 -24.96 1.71 12.81
C ARG A 158 -24.78 0.53 11.88
N VAL A 159 -25.82 0.16 11.13
CA VAL A 159 -25.73 -0.90 10.12
C VAL A 159 -24.71 -0.52 9.03
N ALA A 160 -24.80 0.70 8.50
CA ALA A 160 -23.84 1.19 7.52
C ALA A 160 -22.40 1.21 8.06
N CYS A 161 -22.21 1.65 9.30
CA CYS A 161 -20.94 1.65 10.00
C CYS A 161 -20.34 0.23 10.11
N ALA A 162 -21.14 -0.74 10.56
CA ALA A 162 -20.70 -2.13 10.69
C ALA A 162 -20.32 -2.75 9.34
N LEU A 163 -21.11 -2.50 8.29
CA LEU A 163 -20.81 -2.98 6.93
C LEU A 163 -19.54 -2.34 6.37
N VAL A 164 -19.37 -1.03 6.54
CA VAL A 164 -18.16 -0.31 6.11
C VAL A 164 -16.92 -0.82 6.84
N PHE A 165 -17.01 -1.08 8.15
CA PHE A 165 -15.91 -1.68 8.89
C PHE A 165 -15.59 -3.10 8.42
N LEU A 166 -16.59 -3.93 8.14
CA LEU A 166 -16.38 -5.27 7.60
C LEU A 166 -15.59 -5.23 6.28
N LEU A 167 -15.99 -4.35 5.36
CA LEU A 167 -15.31 -4.15 4.08
C LEU A 167 -13.91 -3.50 4.24
N SER A 168 -13.65 -2.88 5.39
CA SER A 168 -12.33 -2.34 5.70
C SER A 168 -11.32 -3.40 6.16
N PHE A 169 -11.73 -4.63 6.50
CA PHE A 169 -10.84 -5.65 7.09
C PHE A 169 -9.88 -6.36 6.10
N ALA A 170 -9.41 -5.66 5.08
CA ALA A 170 -8.49 -6.19 4.07
C ALA A 170 -7.06 -6.48 4.60
N LEU A 171 -6.63 -5.83 5.69
CA LEU A 171 -5.34 -6.08 6.35
C LEU A 171 -5.52 -6.40 7.83
N ASN A 172 -4.66 -7.24 8.41
CA ASN A 172 -4.66 -7.47 9.86
C ASN A 172 -4.47 -6.16 10.67
N SER A 173 -3.72 -5.20 10.14
CA SER A 173 -3.54 -3.87 10.76
C SER A 173 -4.80 -2.99 10.72
N THR A 174 -5.73 -3.19 9.77
CA THR A 174 -7.03 -2.48 9.77
C THR A 174 -7.89 -2.89 10.96
N ILE A 175 -7.81 -4.16 11.40
CA ILE A 175 -8.50 -4.65 12.60
C ILE A 175 -7.93 -3.98 13.85
N MET A 176 -6.61 -3.77 13.90
CA MET A 176 -5.98 -3.02 15.00
C MET A 176 -6.42 -1.56 15.01
N LEU A 177 -6.48 -0.91 13.84
CA LEU A 177 -7.01 0.46 13.72
C LEU A 177 -8.48 0.54 14.16
N TYR A 178 -9.29 -0.44 13.79
CA TYR A 178 -10.66 -0.60 14.24
C TYR A 178 -10.77 -0.71 15.77
N ALA A 179 -9.88 -1.48 16.41
CA ALA A 179 -9.85 -1.58 17.88
C ALA A 179 -9.58 -0.22 18.54
N PHE A 180 -8.76 0.65 17.94
CA PHE A 180 -8.56 2.03 18.42
C PHE A 180 -9.81 2.89 18.27
N VAL A 181 -10.59 2.72 17.21
CA VAL A 181 -11.89 3.41 17.05
C VAL A 181 -12.86 2.96 18.15
N MET A 182 -12.92 1.66 18.43
CA MET A 182 -13.73 1.11 19.51
C MET A 182 -13.27 1.57 20.90
N LEU A 183 -11.96 1.71 21.11
CA LEU A 183 -11.42 2.32 22.32
C LEU A 183 -11.86 3.78 22.45
N GLY A 184 -11.88 4.54 21.35
CA GLY A 184 -12.42 5.90 21.31
C GLY A 184 -13.89 5.97 21.73
N LEU A 185 -14.73 5.05 21.21
CA LEU A 185 -16.13 4.91 21.63
C LEU A 185 -16.24 4.60 23.13
N PHE A 186 -15.46 3.65 23.63
CA PHE A 186 -15.42 3.31 25.05
C PHE A 186 -15.06 4.52 25.90
N ILE A 187 -14.03 5.29 25.52
CA ILE A 187 -13.62 6.50 26.24
C ILE A 187 -14.72 7.56 26.22
N ALA A 188 -15.42 7.75 25.10
CA ALA A 188 -16.54 8.68 25.01
C ALA A 188 -17.67 8.29 25.98
N MET A 189 -18.03 7.01 26.02
CA MET A 189 -19.02 6.48 26.95
C MET A 189 -18.58 6.60 28.42
N TRP A 190 -17.30 6.35 28.69
CA TRP A 190 -16.71 6.49 30.02
C TRP A 190 -16.74 7.93 30.51
N ARG A 191 -16.40 8.89 29.65
CA ARG A 191 -16.47 10.33 29.95
C ARG A 191 -17.90 10.80 30.22
N GLY A 192 -18.89 10.27 29.50
CA GLY A 192 -20.31 10.57 29.71
C GLY A 192 -20.96 9.88 30.91
N ALA A 193 -20.27 8.96 31.59
CA ALA A 193 -20.76 8.34 32.81
C ALA A 193 -20.57 9.27 34.02
N ASP A 194 -21.54 9.25 34.93
CA ASP A 194 -21.57 10.10 36.13
C ASP A 194 -20.33 9.89 37.01
N GLY A 195 -19.62 10.98 37.28
CA GLY A 195 -18.37 11.03 38.03
C GLY A 195 -18.51 10.66 39.51
N ALA A 196 -19.73 10.60 40.04
CA ALA A 196 -20.01 10.08 41.38
C ALA A 196 -19.72 8.56 41.51
N HIS A 197 -19.67 7.84 40.39
CA HIS A 197 -19.27 6.44 40.38
C HIS A 197 -17.75 6.31 40.54
N GLY A 198 -17.30 5.51 41.52
CA GLY A 198 -15.89 5.15 41.66
C GLY A 198 -15.33 4.53 40.36
N LEU A 199 -14.00 4.64 40.16
CA LEU A 199 -13.31 4.30 38.92
C LEU A 199 -13.72 2.94 38.34
N VAL A 200 -13.73 1.88 39.16
CA VAL A 200 -14.06 0.51 38.75
C VAL A 200 -15.48 0.42 38.20
N ARG A 201 -16.46 0.96 38.95
CA ARG A 201 -17.87 0.93 38.57
C ARG A 201 -18.11 1.74 37.29
N ARG A 202 -17.45 2.91 37.17
CA ARG A 202 -17.52 3.75 35.98
C ARG A 202 -16.98 3.03 34.73
N THR A 203 -15.83 2.39 34.84
CA THR A 203 -15.20 1.58 33.78
C THR A 203 -16.09 0.41 33.37
N TRP A 204 -16.61 -0.34 34.33
CA TRP A 204 -17.52 -1.45 34.06
C TRP A 204 -18.81 -1.00 33.35
N LEU A 205 -19.46 0.05 33.84
CA LEU A 205 -20.66 0.60 33.23
C LEU A 205 -20.41 1.10 31.80
N ALA A 206 -19.26 1.74 31.55
CA ALA A 206 -18.89 2.20 30.21
C ALA A 206 -18.66 1.03 29.24
N ALA A 207 -17.98 -0.03 29.71
CA ALA A 207 -17.75 -1.25 28.93
C ALA A 207 -19.08 -1.93 28.60
N TRP A 208 -19.93 -2.13 29.62
CA TRP A 208 -21.26 -2.71 29.47
C TRP A 208 -22.14 -1.91 28.49
N ARG A 209 -22.18 -0.58 28.63
CA ARG A 209 -22.95 0.29 27.73
C ARG A 209 -22.39 0.30 26.31
N SER A 210 -21.08 0.14 26.12
CA SER A 210 -20.49 0.02 24.79
C SER A 210 -20.89 -1.31 24.15
N ALA A 211 -20.82 -2.42 24.90
CA ALA A 211 -21.17 -3.75 24.44
C ALA A 211 -22.67 -3.90 24.12
N VAL A 212 -23.55 -3.45 25.02
CA VAL A 212 -25.01 -3.51 24.81
C VAL A 212 -25.48 -2.43 23.84
N GLY A 213 -24.80 -1.27 23.82
CA GLY A 213 -25.16 -0.15 22.96
C GLY A 213 -24.75 -0.33 21.50
N TYR A 214 -23.71 -1.13 21.23
CA TYR A 214 -23.15 -1.40 19.90
C TYR A 214 -22.69 -2.87 19.74
N PRO A 215 -23.56 -3.86 19.97
CA PRO A 215 -23.20 -5.28 19.92
C PRO A 215 -22.66 -5.70 18.56
N GLU A 216 -23.21 -5.15 17.47
CA GLU A 216 -22.76 -5.40 16.10
C GLU A 216 -21.28 -5.04 15.89
N LEU A 217 -20.79 -4.00 16.57
CA LEU A 217 -19.39 -3.59 16.47
C LEU A 217 -18.50 -4.47 17.36
N VAL A 218 -18.95 -4.85 18.55
CA VAL A 218 -18.16 -5.74 19.43
C VAL A 218 -17.98 -7.13 18.81
N VAL A 219 -19.02 -7.65 18.17
CA VAL A 219 -19.02 -9.00 17.59
C VAL A 219 -18.36 -9.04 16.20
N LEU A 220 -18.21 -7.90 15.52
CA LEU A 220 -17.70 -7.85 14.13
C LEU A 220 -16.37 -8.56 13.90
N PRO A 221 -15.31 -8.37 14.73
CA PRO A 221 -14.04 -9.07 14.53
C PRO A 221 -14.17 -10.59 14.69
N LEU A 222 -15.06 -11.06 15.57
CA LEU A 222 -15.32 -12.49 15.78
C LEU A 222 -16.05 -13.10 14.59
N VAL A 223 -17.03 -12.39 14.03
CA VAL A 223 -17.72 -12.80 12.80
C VAL A 223 -16.75 -12.87 11.63
N TYR A 224 -15.91 -11.86 11.46
CA TYR A 224 -14.89 -11.86 10.42
C TYR A 224 -13.89 -13.00 10.59
N TRP A 225 -13.38 -13.20 11.81
CA TRP A 225 -12.47 -14.30 12.11
C TRP A 225 -13.13 -15.67 11.88
N GLY A 226 -14.37 -15.86 12.32
CA GLY A 226 -15.14 -17.08 12.08
C GLY A 226 -15.36 -17.32 10.58
N ALA A 227 -15.67 -16.27 9.81
CA ALA A 227 -15.78 -16.32 8.36
C ALA A 227 -14.51 -16.89 7.71
N LEU A 228 -13.34 -16.34 8.08
CA LEU A 228 -12.05 -16.73 7.54
C LEU A 228 -11.56 -18.12 7.96
N ASN A 229 -12.01 -18.65 9.10
CA ASN A 229 -11.53 -19.95 9.59
C ASN A 229 -12.48 -21.11 9.26
N ILE A 230 -13.77 -20.82 9.04
CA ILE A 230 -14.78 -21.83 8.71
C ILE A 230 -15.04 -21.89 7.20
N TRP A 231 -15.32 -20.76 6.55
CA TRP A 231 -15.74 -20.73 5.15
C TRP A 231 -14.60 -20.41 4.17
N PHE A 232 -13.65 -19.55 4.56
CA PHE A 232 -12.52 -19.12 3.71
C PHE A 232 -11.17 -19.59 4.25
N LYS A 233 -11.13 -20.84 4.71
CA LYS A 233 -9.94 -21.41 5.35
C LYS A 233 -8.75 -21.41 4.39
N ARG A 234 -7.61 -20.93 4.90
CA ARG A 234 -6.34 -20.95 4.16
C ARG A 234 -5.79 -22.37 4.03
N ILE A 235 -5.32 -22.73 2.84
CA ILE A 235 -4.78 -24.06 2.52
C ILE A 235 -3.46 -23.98 1.74
N GLY A 236 -2.75 -25.11 1.65
CA GLY A 236 -1.50 -25.25 0.88
C GLY A 236 -0.44 -24.21 1.23
N VAL A 237 0.12 -23.56 0.21
CA VAL A 237 1.18 -22.53 0.35
C VAL A 237 0.76 -21.34 1.22
N TYR A 238 -0.55 -21.11 1.37
CA TYR A 238 -1.09 -20.00 2.17
C TYR A 238 -1.47 -20.40 3.60
N ALA A 239 -1.50 -21.71 3.93
CA ALA A 239 -1.98 -22.21 5.21
C ALA A 239 -1.22 -21.62 6.41
N GLN A 240 0.08 -21.39 6.26
CA GLN A 240 0.97 -20.91 7.32
C GLN A 240 1.29 -19.42 7.23
N HIS A 241 0.85 -18.72 6.17
CA HIS A 241 1.36 -17.39 5.82
C HIS A 241 1.11 -16.29 6.87
N TYR A 242 0.05 -16.43 7.68
CA TYR A 242 -0.20 -15.56 8.83
C TYR A 242 -0.45 -16.36 10.11
N ASN A 243 0.26 -17.48 10.29
CA ASN A 243 0.15 -18.20 11.54
C ASN A 243 0.84 -17.40 12.64
N ALA A 244 0.04 -17.03 13.63
CA ALA A 244 0.56 -16.38 14.82
C ALA A 244 1.40 -17.39 15.59
N HIS A 245 2.63 -17.02 15.89
CA HIS A 245 3.41 -17.69 16.93
C HIS A 245 3.47 -16.80 18.17
N PHE A 246 3.99 -17.33 19.27
CA PHE A 246 4.29 -16.53 20.45
C PHE A 246 5.74 -16.02 20.34
N PRO A 247 5.97 -14.78 19.86
CA PRO A 247 7.32 -14.29 19.67
C PRO A 247 8.00 -14.05 21.02
N THR A 248 9.30 -14.32 21.07
CA THR A 248 10.14 -13.92 22.20
C THR A 248 10.23 -12.39 22.30
N LEU A 249 10.55 -11.84 23.48
CA LEU A 249 10.78 -10.39 23.64
C LEU A 249 11.87 -9.87 22.70
N GLY A 250 12.90 -10.69 22.43
CA GLY A 250 13.95 -10.37 21.47
C GLY A 250 13.45 -10.30 20.03
N GLU A 251 12.56 -11.20 19.62
CA GLU A 251 11.91 -11.15 18.30
C GLU A 251 10.99 -9.94 18.15
N LEU A 252 10.23 -9.61 19.19
CA LEU A 252 9.39 -8.41 19.22
C LEU A 252 10.23 -7.14 19.04
N ALA A 253 11.29 -7.00 19.85
CA ALA A 253 12.18 -5.85 19.78
C ALA A 253 12.87 -5.74 18.41
N LYS A 254 13.39 -6.84 17.85
CA LYS A 254 13.99 -6.86 16.50
C LYS A 254 12.97 -6.55 15.41
N GLY A 255 11.76 -7.08 15.53
CA GLY A 255 10.65 -6.83 14.60
C GLY A 255 10.24 -5.36 14.58
N TRP A 256 9.95 -4.79 15.74
CA TRP A 256 9.64 -3.35 15.87
C TRP A 256 10.81 -2.48 15.41
N GLY A 257 12.06 -2.87 15.72
CA GLY A 257 13.26 -2.20 15.21
C GLY A 257 13.30 -2.17 13.68
N ALA A 258 13.01 -3.28 13.01
CA ALA A 258 12.93 -3.34 11.55
C ALA A 258 11.83 -2.42 10.99
N PHE A 259 10.67 -2.35 11.64
CA PHE A 259 9.58 -1.44 11.26
C PHE A 259 9.95 0.04 11.46
N VAL A 260 10.67 0.41 12.52
CA VAL A 260 11.18 1.79 12.71
C VAL A 260 12.19 2.13 11.62
N VAL A 261 13.09 1.21 11.32
CA VAL A 261 14.12 1.38 10.30
C VAL A 261 13.48 1.59 8.92
N ALA A 262 12.66 0.65 8.48
CA ALA A 262 12.04 0.70 7.15
C ALA A 262 11.00 1.81 7.02
N GLY A 263 10.18 2.02 8.07
CA GLY A 263 9.09 3.00 8.06
C GLY A 263 9.54 4.45 8.22
N TYR A 264 10.59 4.73 9.00
CA TYR A 264 10.94 6.11 9.33
C TYR A 264 12.38 6.47 8.96
N ARG A 265 13.36 5.70 9.43
CA ARG A 265 14.78 6.02 9.21
C ARG A 265 15.13 6.01 7.73
N ASP A 266 14.79 4.92 7.05
CA ASP A 266 15.14 4.73 5.65
C ASP A 266 14.29 5.64 4.76
N VAL A 267 13.04 5.95 5.14
CA VAL A 267 12.21 6.99 4.49
C VAL A 267 12.90 8.36 4.52
N LEU A 268 13.40 8.79 5.69
CA LEU A 268 14.11 10.07 5.80
C LEU A 268 15.43 10.07 5.03
N ALA A 269 16.19 8.97 5.10
CA ALA A 269 17.43 8.82 4.34
C ALA A 269 17.19 8.82 2.82
N ASN A 270 16.10 8.20 2.36
CA ASN A 270 15.68 8.21 0.97
C ASN A 270 15.23 9.60 0.53
N ALA A 271 14.47 10.30 1.36
CA ALA A 271 14.06 11.68 1.08
C ALA A 271 15.26 12.63 0.97
N ALA A 272 16.25 12.50 1.87
CA ALA A 272 17.47 13.30 1.81
C ALA A 272 18.27 13.04 0.52
N ARG A 273 18.43 11.76 0.15
CA ARG A 273 19.09 11.40 -1.12
C ARG A 273 18.31 11.89 -2.34
N ALA A 274 17.00 11.72 -2.34
CA ALA A 274 16.13 12.16 -3.42
C ALA A 274 16.10 13.69 -3.55
N ALA A 275 16.19 14.44 -2.45
CA ALA A 275 16.27 15.90 -2.49
C ALA A 275 17.56 16.41 -3.15
N ILE A 276 18.65 15.65 -3.04
CA ILE A 276 19.92 15.96 -3.72
C ILE A 276 19.87 15.54 -5.19
N GLN A 277 19.34 14.35 -5.48
CA GLN A 277 19.32 13.78 -6.83
C GLN A 277 18.23 14.38 -7.72
N LEU A 278 17.07 14.72 -7.15
CA LEU A 278 15.87 15.20 -7.84
C LEU A 278 15.31 16.47 -7.16
N PRO A 279 16.10 17.54 -7.02
CA PRO A 279 15.72 18.74 -6.26
C PRO A 279 14.45 19.41 -6.78
N ALA A 280 14.20 19.33 -8.09
CA ALA A 280 13.01 19.92 -8.72
C ALA A 280 11.69 19.41 -8.09
N LEU A 281 11.61 18.13 -7.71
CA LEU A 281 10.40 17.57 -7.08
C LEU A 281 10.15 18.19 -5.70
N PHE A 282 11.22 18.37 -4.90
CA PHE A 282 11.15 18.94 -3.57
C PHE A 282 10.89 20.45 -3.60
N VAL A 283 11.40 21.17 -4.60
CA VAL A 283 11.04 22.57 -4.86
C VAL A 283 9.55 22.68 -5.18
N MET A 284 9.03 21.85 -6.10
CA MET A 284 7.61 21.85 -6.42
C MET A 284 6.73 21.48 -5.21
N ALA A 285 7.17 20.53 -4.37
CA ALA A 285 6.48 20.17 -3.14
C ALA A 285 6.47 21.34 -2.15
N THR A 286 7.59 22.09 -2.05
CA THR A 286 7.70 23.29 -1.20
C THR A 286 6.75 24.39 -1.66
N LEU A 287 6.64 24.63 -2.97
CA LEU A 287 5.68 25.60 -3.52
C LEU A 287 4.24 25.20 -3.21
N LEU A 288 3.90 23.92 -3.44
CA LEU A 288 2.57 23.39 -3.15
C LEU A 288 2.23 23.54 -1.66
N VAL A 289 3.16 23.16 -0.77
CA VAL A 289 2.99 23.29 0.69
C VAL A 289 2.90 24.76 1.13
N GLY A 290 3.68 25.65 0.51
CA GLY A 290 3.58 27.09 0.76
C GLY A 290 2.18 27.63 0.46
N ILE A 291 1.60 27.21 -0.68
CA ILE A 291 0.20 27.54 -1.04
C ILE A 291 -0.77 26.99 0.02
N VAL A 292 -0.59 25.76 0.49
CA VAL A 292 -1.43 25.17 1.54
C VAL A 292 -1.41 25.99 2.82
N VAL A 293 -0.22 26.34 3.31
CA VAL A 293 -0.05 27.14 4.53
C VAL A 293 -0.74 28.50 4.38
N LEU A 294 -0.58 29.15 3.23
CA LEU A 294 -1.21 30.44 2.92
C LEU A 294 -2.75 30.36 2.85
N LEU A 295 -3.29 29.30 2.23
CA LEU A 295 -4.74 29.13 2.04
C LEU A 295 -5.47 28.66 3.31
N LEU A 296 -4.81 27.82 4.13
CA LEU A 296 -5.40 27.36 5.39
C LEU A 296 -5.51 28.49 6.41
N ARG A 297 -4.53 29.41 6.44
CA ARG A 297 -4.39 30.48 7.45
C ARG A 297 -4.51 29.92 8.87
N PRO A 298 -3.53 29.11 9.32
CA PRO A 298 -3.57 28.49 10.65
C PRO A 298 -3.77 29.56 11.74
N GLY A 299 -4.76 29.36 12.59
CA GLY A 299 -5.21 30.37 13.56
C GLY A 299 -4.24 30.63 14.70
N THR A 300 -4.47 31.72 15.43
CA THR A 300 -3.78 32.09 16.67
C THR A 300 -4.38 31.39 17.89
N GLU A 301 -4.62 30.08 17.78
CA GLU A 301 -5.22 29.33 18.89
C GLU A 301 -4.26 29.23 20.09
N PRO A 302 -4.81 29.19 21.32
CA PRO A 302 -4.02 29.16 22.54
C PRO A 302 -3.13 27.91 22.61
N THR A 303 -1.98 28.07 23.27
CA THR A 303 -0.99 26.99 23.45
C THR A 303 -1.59 25.81 24.21
N ALA A 304 -1.40 24.61 23.65
CA ALA A 304 -1.90 23.37 24.26
C ALA A 304 -1.29 23.14 25.68
N SER A 305 -2.12 22.61 26.58
CA SER A 305 -1.70 22.19 27.92
C SER A 305 -0.56 21.16 27.89
N ARG A 306 0.14 20.93 29.01
CA ARG A 306 1.25 19.96 29.07
C ARG A 306 0.80 18.55 28.66
N SER A 307 -0.38 18.11 29.09
CA SER A 307 -0.97 16.84 28.67
C SER A 307 -1.39 16.84 27.20
N GLY A 308 -1.95 17.96 26.70
CA GLY A 308 -2.29 18.14 25.29
C GLY A 308 -1.10 18.12 24.33
N ARG A 309 0.12 18.34 24.84
CA ARG A 309 1.39 18.26 24.09
C ARG A 309 1.99 16.86 24.05
N ALA A 310 1.95 16.12 25.17
CA ALA A 310 2.57 14.79 25.27
C ALA A 310 1.68 13.66 24.73
N LEU A 311 0.35 13.80 24.85
CA LEU A 311 -0.59 12.73 24.49
C LEU A 311 -0.47 12.26 23.02
N PRO A 312 -0.34 13.15 22.00
CA PRO A 312 -0.17 12.69 20.63
C PRO A 312 1.07 11.81 20.43
N LEU A 313 2.18 12.10 21.12
CA LEU A 313 3.40 11.28 21.03
C LEU A 313 3.22 9.89 21.67
N ILE A 314 2.54 9.82 22.82
CA ILE A 314 2.21 8.54 23.46
C ILE A 314 1.30 7.70 22.55
N LEU A 315 0.29 8.34 21.94
CA LEU A 315 -0.60 7.69 20.98
C LEU A 315 0.15 7.25 19.72
N ALA A 316 1.11 8.03 19.24
CA ALA A 316 1.95 7.66 18.10
C ALA A 316 2.73 6.36 18.39
N ALA A 317 3.37 6.27 19.56
CA ALA A 317 4.10 5.08 19.98
C ALA A 317 3.18 3.87 20.16
N ALA A 318 2.06 4.04 20.87
CA ALA A 318 1.09 2.97 21.09
C ALA A 318 0.49 2.45 19.78
N LEU A 319 0.12 3.35 18.87
CA LEU A 319 -0.44 2.99 17.57
C LEU A 319 0.61 2.33 16.67
N PHE A 320 1.85 2.83 16.66
CA PHE A 320 2.94 2.17 15.95
C PHE A 320 3.14 0.71 16.40
N LEU A 321 3.20 0.48 17.72
CA LEU A 321 3.34 -0.86 18.27
C LEU A 321 2.14 -1.73 17.86
N ALA A 322 0.92 -1.22 18.01
CA ALA A 322 -0.29 -1.96 17.67
C ALA A 322 -0.40 -2.31 16.18
N LEU A 323 -0.09 -1.38 15.28
CA LEU A 323 -0.17 -1.58 13.84
C LEU A 323 0.91 -2.53 13.30
N SER A 324 2.09 -2.57 13.94
CA SER A 324 3.18 -3.47 13.55
C SER A 324 3.05 -4.88 14.15
N SER A 325 2.41 -5.01 15.33
CA SER A 325 2.35 -6.26 16.08
C SER A 325 1.78 -7.46 15.31
N PRO A 326 0.68 -7.34 14.54
CA PRO A 326 0.16 -8.48 13.78
C PRO A 326 1.17 -9.09 12.81
N TYR A 327 2.06 -8.26 12.25
CA TYR A 327 3.10 -8.73 11.34
C TYR A 327 4.25 -9.37 12.10
N VAL A 328 4.71 -8.75 13.19
CA VAL A 328 5.79 -9.30 14.02
C VAL A 328 5.39 -10.63 14.66
N ILE A 329 4.14 -10.77 15.09
CA ILE A 329 3.55 -12.02 15.62
C ILE A 329 3.43 -13.10 14.54
N ALA A 330 3.32 -12.72 13.27
CA ALA A 330 3.35 -13.64 12.13
C ALA A 330 4.77 -13.87 11.59
N GLY A 331 5.81 -13.34 12.25
CA GLY A 331 7.20 -13.42 11.79
C GLY A 331 7.54 -12.53 10.58
N LEU A 332 6.62 -11.68 10.14
CA LEU A 332 6.78 -10.79 8.98
C LEU A 332 7.47 -9.48 9.37
N ARG A 333 8.42 -9.04 8.54
CA ARG A 333 9.17 -7.79 8.74
C ARG A 333 9.38 -7.09 7.39
N PRO A 334 9.22 -5.76 7.33
CA PRO A 334 9.46 -5.02 6.09
C PRO A 334 10.95 -4.97 5.78
N TYR A 335 11.28 -4.94 4.49
CA TYR A 335 12.64 -4.70 4.02
C TYR A 335 12.65 -3.48 3.10
N SER A 336 13.49 -2.49 3.42
CA SER A 336 13.43 -1.16 2.80
C SER A 336 13.91 -1.10 1.36
N THR A 337 14.68 -2.09 0.90
CA THR A 337 15.16 -2.13 -0.49
C THR A 337 14.12 -2.71 -1.45
N HIS A 338 13.17 -3.49 -0.95
CA HIS A 338 12.19 -4.21 -1.75
C HIS A 338 10.82 -3.53 -1.63
N PHE A 339 10.44 -2.74 -2.64
CA PHE A 339 9.21 -1.91 -2.54
C PHE A 339 7.92 -2.75 -2.40
N TYR A 340 7.91 -4.02 -2.81
CA TYR A 340 6.79 -4.93 -2.57
C TYR A 340 6.49 -5.13 -1.08
N GLU A 341 7.53 -5.09 -0.24
CA GLU A 341 7.39 -5.26 1.22
C GLU A 341 6.88 -3.99 1.92
N SER A 342 6.73 -2.88 1.20
CA SER A 342 6.20 -1.63 1.75
C SER A 342 4.71 -1.73 2.12
N ARG A 343 3.98 -2.76 1.67
CA ARG A 343 2.54 -2.94 1.95
C ARG A 343 2.20 -2.93 3.44
N HIS A 344 3.11 -3.39 4.29
CA HIS A 344 2.93 -3.41 5.75
C HIS A 344 3.04 -2.03 6.39
N LEU A 345 3.43 -0.99 5.63
CA LEU A 345 3.69 0.37 6.11
C LEU A 345 2.55 1.35 5.77
N LEU A 346 1.49 0.93 5.05
CA LEU A 346 0.38 1.79 4.62
C LEU A 346 -0.17 2.70 5.72
N MET A 347 -0.37 2.17 6.93
CA MET A 347 -0.99 2.91 8.03
C MET A 347 -0.03 3.75 8.85
N PHE A 348 1.27 3.71 8.58
CA PHE A 348 2.28 4.39 9.40
C PHE A 348 2.26 5.92 9.20
N GLY A 349 1.51 6.41 8.23
CA GLY A 349 1.13 7.82 8.14
C GLY A 349 0.39 8.33 9.38
N VAL A 350 -0.41 7.49 10.07
CA VAL A 350 -1.16 7.88 11.27
C VAL A 350 -0.25 8.16 12.48
N PRO A 351 0.62 7.22 12.92
CA PRO A 351 1.59 7.51 13.98
C PRO A 351 2.56 8.64 13.58
N SER A 352 2.94 8.75 12.30
CA SER A 352 3.76 9.88 11.83
C SER A 352 3.06 11.23 12.04
N ALA A 353 1.79 11.34 11.65
CA ALA A 353 1.01 12.56 11.81
C ALA A 353 0.80 12.92 13.29
N LEU A 354 0.63 11.92 14.17
CA LEU A 354 0.56 12.12 15.62
C LEU A 354 1.90 12.62 16.21
N ALA A 355 3.03 12.07 15.75
CA ALA A 355 4.35 12.53 16.17
C ALA A 355 4.62 13.97 15.72
N LEU A 356 4.29 14.31 14.46
CA LEU A 356 4.38 15.67 13.95
C LEU A 356 3.44 16.64 14.69
N LEU A 357 2.24 16.20 15.04
CA LEU A 357 1.31 16.98 15.87
C LEU A 357 1.92 17.28 17.25
N ALA A 358 2.53 16.29 17.90
CA ALA A 358 3.22 16.50 19.17
C ALA A 358 4.35 17.54 19.02
N LEU A 359 5.22 17.35 18.03
CA LEU A 359 6.34 18.26 17.74
C LEU A 359 5.85 19.69 17.44
N LYS A 360 4.80 19.83 16.64
CA LYS A 360 4.15 21.13 16.37
C LYS A 360 3.71 21.77 17.68
N ARG A 361 2.96 21.06 18.52
CA ARG A 361 2.47 21.59 19.80
C ARG A 361 3.58 21.93 20.79
N TYR A 362 4.73 21.27 20.72
CA TYR A 362 5.93 21.69 21.47
C TYR A 362 6.57 22.96 20.88
N ALA A 363 6.71 23.04 19.56
CA ALA A 363 7.29 24.19 18.86
C ALA A 363 6.44 25.47 18.98
N GLN A 364 5.11 25.33 19.10
CA GLN A 364 4.17 26.45 19.29
C GLN A 364 4.55 27.35 20.47
N ARG A 365 5.20 26.81 21.50
CA ARG A 365 5.64 27.57 22.68
C ARG A 365 6.64 28.68 22.33
N TRP A 366 7.43 28.48 21.27
CA TRP A 366 8.56 29.33 20.93
C TRP A 366 8.29 30.16 19.67
N ALA A 367 7.63 29.57 18.67
CA ALA A 367 7.45 30.18 17.35
C ALA A 367 6.02 30.68 17.06
N GLY A 368 5.06 30.43 17.97
CA GLY A 368 3.64 30.69 17.72
C GLY A 368 2.96 29.62 16.85
N SER A 369 1.62 29.65 16.80
CA SER A 369 0.82 28.58 16.19
C SER A 369 1.04 28.41 14.68
N GLY A 370 0.98 29.52 13.94
CA GLY A 370 1.12 29.50 12.48
C GLY A 370 2.52 29.06 12.03
N ALA A 371 3.58 29.60 12.62
CA ALA A 371 4.94 29.24 12.26
C ALA A 371 5.26 27.79 12.67
N ALA A 372 4.84 27.33 13.85
CA ALA A 372 5.03 25.93 14.25
C ALA A 372 4.32 24.95 13.30
N PHE A 373 3.11 25.29 12.82
CA PHE A 373 2.43 24.52 11.80
C PHE A 373 3.21 24.51 10.48
N ALA A 374 3.58 25.69 9.97
CA ALA A 374 4.30 25.84 8.71
C ALA A 374 5.64 25.11 8.72
N VAL A 375 6.38 25.14 9.83
CA VAL A 375 7.66 24.45 9.96
C VAL A 375 7.45 22.94 10.11
N VAL A 376 6.68 22.48 11.09
CA VAL A 376 6.62 21.05 11.42
C VAL A 376 5.78 20.27 10.40
N PHE A 377 4.53 20.68 10.18
CA PHE A 377 3.69 20.03 9.17
C PHE A 377 4.16 20.37 7.76
N GLY A 378 4.66 21.58 7.50
CA GLY A 378 5.17 21.92 6.18
C GLY A 378 6.39 21.09 5.78
N LEU A 379 7.41 20.96 6.64
CA LEU A 379 8.55 20.08 6.37
C LEU A 379 8.12 18.61 6.22
N GLY A 380 7.22 18.15 7.08
CA GLY A 380 6.64 16.80 6.97
C GLY A 380 5.98 16.56 5.61
N MET A 381 5.14 17.49 5.15
CA MET A 381 4.46 17.41 3.86
C MET A 381 5.43 17.52 2.67
N ILE A 382 6.47 18.36 2.75
CA ILE A 382 7.50 18.47 1.70
C ILE A 382 8.22 17.13 1.53
N VAL A 383 8.64 16.52 2.64
CA VAL A 383 9.29 15.20 2.65
C VAL A 383 8.34 14.14 2.10
N SER A 384 7.10 14.11 2.58
CA SER A 384 6.08 13.15 2.17
C SER A 384 5.76 13.24 0.67
N ILE A 385 5.38 14.42 0.17
CA ILE A 385 4.98 14.62 -1.23
C ILE A 385 6.19 14.47 -2.18
N GLY A 386 7.35 15.02 -1.82
CA GLY A 386 8.56 14.93 -2.65
C GLY A 386 9.01 13.48 -2.85
N LEU A 387 9.00 12.68 -1.78
CA LEU A 387 9.35 11.26 -1.87
C LEU A 387 8.25 10.44 -2.57
N LEU A 388 6.97 10.74 -2.32
CA LEU A 388 5.83 10.13 -3.01
C LEU A 388 5.92 10.31 -4.54
N TRP A 389 6.23 11.51 -5.02
CA TRP A 389 6.45 11.75 -6.44
C TRP A 389 7.67 11.01 -6.99
N THR A 390 8.73 10.88 -6.19
CA THR A 390 9.91 10.09 -6.56
C THR A 390 9.53 8.60 -6.76
N ASP A 391 8.72 8.04 -5.86
CA ASP A 391 8.24 6.66 -5.98
C ASP A 391 7.32 6.47 -7.18
N TYR A 392 6.44 7.44 -7.48
CA TYR A 392 5.62 7.38 -8.70
C TYR A 392 6.43 7.43 -9.99
N ILE A 393 7.49 8.26 -10.04
CA ILE A 393 8.40 8.29 -11.19
C ILE A 393 9.10 6.95 -11.34
N PHE A 394 9.55 6.34 -10.25
CA PHE A 394 10.13 4.99 -10.28
C PHE A 394 9.15 3.95 -10.84
N LEU A 395 7.91 3.90 -10.33
CA LEU A 395 6.90 2.95 -10.83
C LEU A 395 6.51 3.20 -12.28
N GLN A 396 6.45 4.47 -12.70
CA GLN A 396 6.17 4.83 -14.09
C GLN A 396 7.32 4.39 -15.01
N ALA A 397 8.57 4.62 -14.62
CA ALA A 397 9.74 4.17 -15.39
C ALA A 397 9.80 2.64 -15.49
N ARG A 398 9.48 1.93 -14.40
CA ARG A 398 9.37 0.46 -14.40
C ARG A 398 8.33 -0.02 -15.41
N MET A 399 7.15 0.61 -15.42
CA MET A 399 6.10 0.27 -16.39
C MET A 399 6.57 0.46 -17.83
N LEU A 400 7.25 1.56 -18.15
CA LEU A 400 7.76 1.79 -19.51
C LEU A 400 8.73 0.70 -19.97
N LYS A 401 9.55 0.18 -19.04
CA LYS A 401 10.45 -0.93 -19.32
C LYS A 401 9.70 -2.25 -19.54
N GLN A 402 8.65 -2.53 -18.75
CA GLN A 402 7.77 -3.68 -18.98
C GLN A 402 7.11 -3.57 -20.37
N GLU A 403 6.58 -2.40 -20.72
CA GLU A 403 5.92 -2.15 -21.99
C GLU A 403 6.88 -2.30 -23.19
N ALA A 404 8.11 -1.79 -23.07
CA ALA A 404 9.13 -1.96 -24.09
C ALA A 404 9.50 -3.44 -24.30
N LEU A 405 9.67 -4.22 -23.22
CA LEU A 405 9.92 -5.66 -23.32
C LEU A 405 8.73 -6.37 -23.97
N THR A 406 7.52 -6.21 -23.44
CA THR A 406 6.32 -6.89 -23.95
C THR A 406 6.05 -6.56 -25.42
N ARG A 407 6.22 -5.30 -25.82
CA ARG A 407 6.00 -4.87 -27.21
C ARG A 407 7.02 -5.46 -28.17
N ASP A 408 8.30 -5.51 -27.80
CA ASP A 408 9.33 -6.14 -28.63
C ASP A 408 9.07 -7.64 -28.77
N LEU A 409 8.73 -8.34 -27.68
CA LEU A 409 8.42 -9.77 -27.72
C LEU A 409 7.18 -10.07 -28.57
N ALA A 410 6.12 -9.26 -28.46
CA ALA A 410 4.89 -9.42 -29.25
C ALA A 410 5.13 -9.30 -30.76
N GLY A 411 6.18 -8.58 -31.18
CA GLY A 411 6.59 -8.47 -32.59
C GLY A 411 7.42 -9.65 -33.10
N ARG A 412 7.72 -10.64 -32.26
CA ARG A 412 8.58 -11.79 -32.59
C ARG A 412 7.80 -13.09 -32.62
N VAL A 413 8.28 -14.02 -33.44
CA VAL A 413 7.89 -15.43 -33.35
C VAL A 413 8.39 -15.98 -32.01
N GLN A 414 7.50 -16.59 -31.25
CA GLN A 414 7.85 -17.24 -29.99
C GLN A 414 8.87 -18.36 -30.24
N PRO A 415 9.99 -18.41 -29.50
CA PRO A 415 10.91 -19.54 -29.57
C PRO A 415 10.26 -20.81 -29.00
N PRO A 416 10.79 -22.02 -29.30
CA PRO A 416 10.30 -23.27 -28.71
C PRO A 416 10.76 -23.39 -27.25
N ALA A 417 10.26 -22.52 -26.38
CA ALA A 417 10.53 -22.45 -24.95
C ALA A 417 9.28 -22.08 -24.15
N THR A 418 9.18 -22.63 -22.94
CA THR A 418 8.12 -22.33 -21.96
C THR A 418 8.70 -21.76 -20.66
N VAL A 419 9.99 -21.96 -20.40
CA VAL A 419 10.71 -21.38 -19.26
C VAL A 419 11.62 -20.26 -19.72
N TYR A 420 11.50 -19.08 -19.11
CA TYR A 420 12.22 -17.88 -19.50
C TYR A 420 12.87 -17.20 -18.31
N ALA A 421 14.19 -16.97 -18.42
CA ALA A 421 14.89 -16.08 -17.51
C ALA A 421 15.19 -14.74 -18.19
N VAL A 422 14.84 -13.65 -17.54
CA VAL A 422 15.22 -12.30 -17.97
C VAL A 422 16.53 -11.93 -17.29
N ASP A 423 17.57 -11.73 -18.10
CA ASP A 423 18.81 -11.08 -17.70
C ASP A 423 18.65 -9.57 -17.90
N ASP A 424 18.50 -8.87 -16.78
CA ASP A 424 18.12 -7.48 -16.74
C ASP A 424 19.34 -6.55 -16.68
N GLY A 425 19.77 -6.05 -17.85
CA GLY A 425 20.91 -5.15 -18.00
C GLY A 425 20.68 -3.71 -17.54
N PHE A 426 19.47 -3.34 -17.11
CA PHE A 426 19.18 -1.99 -16.61
C PHE A 426 19.65 -1.74 -15.17
N GLN A 427 20.27 -2.73 -14.52
CA GLN A 427 20.85 -2.59 -13.17
C GLN A 427 21.78 -1.38 -13.02
N ASN A 428 22.50 -1.03 -14.10
CA ASN A 428 23.47 0.07 -14.12
C ASN A 428 22.87 1.43 -14.52
N TYR A 429 21.57 1.50 -14.85
CA TYR A 429 20.89 2.76 -15.20
C TYR A 429 20.25 3.36 -13.93
N PRO A 430 20.70 4.53 -13.46
CA PRO A 430 20.64 4.90 -12.04
C PRO A 430 19.26 5.34 -11.53
N ALA A 431 19.06 5.04 -10.23
CA ALA A 431 18.39 5.78 -9.15
C ALA A 431 17.89 4.77 -8.09
N ARG A 432 17.29 3.69 -8.58
CA ARG A 432 16.77 2.58 -7.78
C ARG A 432 16.50 1.37 -8.70
N PHE A 433 17.22 0.27 -8.51
CA PHE A 433 16.97 -0.98 -9.23
C PHE A 433 16.21 -1.96 -8.33
N VAL A 434 15.13 -2.53 -8.86
CA VAL A 434 14.40 -3.66 -8.24
C VAL A 434 14.09 -4.64 -9.36
N PRO A 435 14.46 -5.93 -9.24
CA PRO A 435 14.22 -6.90 -10.29
C PRO A 435 12.71 -7.15 -10.52
N PHE A 436 12.36 -7.70 -11.69
CA PHE A 436 11.00 -8.19 -11.94
C PHE A 436 10.74 -9.48 -11.17
N GLY A 437 9.56 -9.56 -10.54
CA GLY A 437 9.09 -10.78 -9.91
C GLY A 437 8.54 -11.79 -10.91
N LEU A 438 8.35 -13.03 -10.46
CA LEU A 438 7.86 -14.17 -11.26
C LEU A 438 6.55 -13.85 -12.00
N ALA A 439 5.58 -13.28 -11.28
CA ALA A 439 4.27 -12.92 -11.83
C ALA A 439 4.39 -11.85 -12.92
N GLU A 440 5.29 -10.87 -12.76
CA GLU A 440 5.49 -9.82 -13.76
C GLU A 440 6.09 -10.38 -15.05
N VAL A 441 7.17 -11.15 -14.95
CA VAL A 441 7.81 -11.72 -16.14
C VAL A 441 6.87 -12.67 -16.86
N THR A 442 6.24 -13.57 -16.12
CA THR A 442 5.27 -14.52 -16.69
C THR A 442 4.09 -13.81 -17.34
N GLY A 443 3.56 -12.77 -16.70
CA GLY A 443 2.47 -11.97 -17.25
C GLY A 443 2.85 -11.20 -18.51
N MET A 444 4.05 -10.65 -18.57
CA MET A 444 4.59 -10.01 -19.78
C MET A 444 4.71 -11.00 -20.96
N LEU A 445 5.15 -12.23 -20.70
CA LEU A 445 5.21 -13.29 -21.72
C LEU A 445 3.82 -13.68 -22.21
N ARG A 446 2.85 -13.80 -21.29
CA ARG A 446 1.46 -14.09 -21.66
C ARG A 446 0.84 -12.98 -22.50
N LEU A 447 1.13 -11.72 -22.18
CA LEU A 447 0.72 -10.60 -23.02
C LEU A 447 1.36 -10.66 -24.41
N ALA A 448 2.63 -11.03 -24.51
CA ALA A 448 3.33 -11.09 -25.79
C ALA A 448 2.87 -12.26 -26.69
N TRP A 449 2.74 -13.47 -26.14
CA TRP A 449 2.57 -14.70 -26.91
C TRP A 449 1.33 -15.55 -26.58
N GLY A 450 0.44 -15.05 -25.71
CA GLY A 450 -0.81 -15.72 -25.35
C GLY A 450 -0.72 -16.56 -24.07
N ASN A 451 -1.80 -17.27 -23.74
CA ASN A 451 -1.93 -17.98 -22.45
C ASN A 451 -1.32 -19.38 -22.47
N GLN A 452 -0.02 -19.45 -22.73
CA GLN A 452 0.73 -20.70 -22.55
C GLN A 452 1.14 -20.88 -21.08
N PRO A 453 1.51 -22.10 -20.66
CA PRO A 453 2.00 -22.40 -19.31
C PRO A 453 3.42 -21.86 -19.09
N PHE A 454 3.65 -20.59 -19.40
CA PHE A 454 4.94 -19.94 -19.23
C PHE A 454 5.37 -19.94 -17.77
N PHE A 455 6.66 -20.13 -17.57
CA PHE A 455 7.33 -19.82 -16.32
C PHE A 455 8.43 -18.77 -16.56
N GLY A 456 8.17 -17.53 -16.15
CA GLY A 456 9.08 -16.40 -16.32
C GLY A 456 9.66 -15.92 -15.00
N PHE A 457 10.97 -15.64 -14.96
CA PHE A 457 11.64 -15.09 -13.78
C PHE A 457 12.83 -14.18 -14.16
N THR A 458 13.48 -13.56 -13.16
CA THR A 458 14.72 -12.79 -13.37
C THR A 458 15.92 -13.48 -12.74
N LEU A 459 17.07 -13.49 -13.43
CA LEU A 459 18.28 -14.16 -12.94
C LEU A 459 18.84 -13.58 -11.63
N VAL A 460 18.53 -12.31 -11.35
CA VAL A 460 19.14 -11.57 -10.23
C VAL A 460 18.31 -11.70 -8.96
N ALA A 461 17.00 -11.93 -9.08
CA ALA A 461 16.12 -12.08 -7.91
C ALA A 461 16.13 -13.49 -7.35
N GLU A 462 16.31 -14.50 -8.21
CA GLU A 462 16.00 -15.88 -7.88
C GLU A 462 17.24 -16.71 -7.55
N ARG A 463 17.03 -17.76 -6.76
CA ARG A 463 18.07 -18.72 -6.41
C ARG A 463 18.33 -19.69 -7.56
N PRO A 464 19.51 -20.34 -7.59
CA PRO A 464 19.78 -21.42 -8.56
C PRO A 464 18.75 -22.56 -8.53
N THR A 465 18.06 -22.76 -7.40
CA THR A 465 17.03 -23.79 -7.14
C THR A 465 15.63 -23.42 -7.64
N ILE A 466 15.46 -22.28 -8.31
CA ILE A 466 14.13 -21.73 -8.67
C ILE A 466 13.20 -22.70 -9.42
N LEU A 467 13.73 -23.58 -10.27
CA LEU A 467 12.90 -24.56 -10.99
C LEU A 467 12.28 -25.58 -10.03
N GLN A 468 13.05 -26.04 -9.04
CA GLN A 468 12.60 -27.00 -8.02
C GLN A 468 11.59 -26.35 -7.09
N GLU A 469 11.89 -25.13 -6.62
CA GLU A 469 10.99 -24.34 -5.77
C GLU A 469 9.65 -24.07 -6.47
N MET A 470 9.67 -23.84 -7.78
CA MET A 470 8.46 -23.69 -8.58
C MET A 470 7.72 -25.01 -8.79
N GLU A 471 8.41 -26.14 -8.99
CA GLU A 471 7.79 -27.46 -9.09
C GLU A 471 7.05 -27.83 -7.79
N GLU A 472 7.67 -27.59 -6.63
CA GLU A 472 7.04 -27.75 -5.33
C GLU A 472 5.85 -26.80 -5.16
N SER A 473 6.03 -25.52 -5.52
CA SER A 473 5.00 -24.50 -5.35
C SER A 473 3.78 -24.75 -6.25
N ARG A 474 3.96 -25.20 -7.49
CA ARG A 474 2.85 -25.40 -8.45
C ARG A 474 2.03 -26.66 -8.13
N THR A 475 2.66 -27.68 -7.55
CA THR A 475 2.02 -28.95 -7.18
C THR A 475 1.34 -28.88 -5.81
N ALA A 476 1.66 -27.85 -5.02
CA ALA A 476 1.01 -27.60 -3.74
C ALA A 476 -0.49 -27.28 -3.91
N PRO A 477 -1.36 -27.79 -3.01
CA PRO A 477 -2.80 -27.55 -3.08
C PRO A 477 -3.14 -26.05 -3.07
N GLY A 478 -4.01 -25.62 -3.99
CA GLY A 478 -4.49 -24.23 -4.03
C GLY A 478 -3.45 -23.20 -4.48
N SER A 479 -2.39 -23.64 -5.17
CA SER A 479 -1.36 -22.75 -5.68
C SER A 479 -1.85 -21.88 -6.83
N ALA A 480 -1.55 -20.58 -6.77
CA ALA A 480 -1.76 -19.66 -7.90
C ALA A 480 -0.83 -19.95 -9.10
N PHE A 481 0.17 -20.81 -8.92
CA PHE A 481 1.19 -21.12 -9.93
C PHE A 481 1.00 -22.48 -10.59
N HIS A 482 -0.11 -23.18 -10.34
CA HIS A 482 -0.35 -24.53 -10.85
C HIS A 482 -0.30 -24.67 -12.39
N HIS A 483 -0.47 -23.56 -13.12
CA HIS A 483 -0.36 -23.49 -14.57
C HIS A 483 1.06 -23.28 -15.10
N PHE A 484 2.07 -23.10 -14.25
CA PHE A 484 3.45 -22.92 -14.69
C PHE A 484 4.06 -24.28 -15.02
N ASP A 485 4.93 -24.33 -16.02
CA ASP A 485 5.70 -25.53 -16.35
C ASP A 485 7.20 -25.25 -16.22
N PRO A 486 7.84 -25.60 -15.09
CA PRO A 486 9.28 -25.41 -14.88
C PRO A 486 10.14 -26.47 -15.58
N SER A 487 9.54 -27.54 -16.12
CA SER A 487 10.22 -28.65 -16.78
C SER A 487 10.46 -28.44 -18.27
N GLY A 488 9.75 -27.48 -18.87
CA GLY A 488 9.79 -27.29 -20.30
C GLY A 488 11.07 -26.63 -20.83
N PRO A 489 11.18 -26.51 -22.17
CA PRO A 489 12.38 -25.99 -22.79
C PRO A 489 12.65 -24.54 -22.38
N GLN A 490 13.94 -24.20 -22.29
CA GLN A 490 14.38 -22.96 -21.66
C GLN A 490 14.90 -21.94 -22.68
N ALA A 491 14.76 -20.66 -22.35
CA ALA A 491 15.39 -19.56 -23.05
C ALA A 491 15.78 -18.42 -22.10
N THR A 492 16.83 -17.69 -22.44
CA THR A 492 17.25 -16.47 -21.76
C THR A 492 16.90 -15.25 -22.61
N ILE A 493 16.19 -14.29 -22.02
CA ILE A 493 15.88 -12.99 -22.59
C ILE A 493 16.91 -12.00 -22.03
N LEU A 494 17.79 -11.51 -22.89
CA LEU A 494 18.71 -10.43 -22.53
C LEU A 494 17.99 -9.10 -22.77
N LEU A 495 17.67 -8.39 -21.68
CA LEU A 495 17.02 -7.09 -21.71
C LEU A 495 18.07 -6.01 -21.46
N GLN A 496 18.60 -5.44 -22.54
CA GLN A 496 19.69 -4.48 -22.49
C GLN A 496 19.18 -3.05 -22.73
N PRO A 497 19.82 -2.03 -22.13
CA PRO A 497 19.51 -0.63 -22.40
C PRO A 497 19.71 -0.28 -23.89
N GLY A 498 18.69 0.33 -24.48
CA GLY A 498 18.72 0.85 -25.85
C GLY A 498 19.26 2.28 -25.95
N PRO A 499 19.33 2.86 -27.16
CA PRO A 499 19.79 4.25 -27.34
C PRO A 499 18.88 5.29 -26.68
N GLY A 500 17.61 4.96 -26.46
CA GLY A 500 16.63 5.80 -25.76
C GLY A 500 16.63 5.62 -24.24
N ALA A 501 17.43 4.69 -23.70
CA ALA A 501 17.52 4.49 -22.25
C ALA A 501 18.05 5.74 -21.54
N ALA A 502 17.43 6.07 -20.42
CA ALA A 502 17.75 7.26 -19.64
C ALA A 502 17.40 7.03 -18.16
N PRO A 503 17.93 7.86 -17.23
CA PRO A 503 17.45 7.92 -15.86
C PRO A 503 15.92 8.08 -15.76
N ASN A 504 15.33 7.55 -14.69
CA ASN A 504 13.87 7.40 -14.54
C ASN A 504 13.10 8.71 -14.75
N GLU A 505 13.57 9.82 -14.20
CA GLU A 505 12.91 11.12 -14.31
C GLU A 505 12.92 11.68 -15.73
N ILE A 506 14.02 11.49 -16.45
CA ILE A 506 14.14 11.91 -17.86
C ILE A 506 13.23 11.04 -18.72
N LEU A 507 13.21 9.74 -18.45
CA LEU A 507 12.38 8.78 -19.17
C LEU A 507 10.89 9.11 -19.01
N VAL A 508 10.42 9.29 -17.78
CA VAL A 508 9.02 9.60 -17.48
C VAL A 508 8.62 10.96 -18.07
N ARG A 509 9.49 11.97 -17.97
CA ARG A 509 9.24 13.29 -18.57
C ARG A 509 9.09 13.20 -20.09
N ARG A 510 9.99 12.46 -20.77
CA ARG A 510 9.91 12.24 -22.23
C ARG A 510 8.62 11.51 -22.59
N TYR A 511 8.28 10.45 -21.86
CA TYR A 511 7.04 9.72 -22.06
C TYR A 511 5.80 10.62 -21.97
N TYR A 512 5.67 11.42 -20.91
CA TYR A 512 4.54 12.34 -20.77
C TYR A 512 4.52 13.44 -21.83
N ALA A 513 5.68 13.93 -22.25
CA ALA A 513 5.77 14.88 -23.35
C ALA A 513 5.30 14.26 -24.68
N CYS A 514 5.65 13.01 -24.97
CA CYS A 514 5.17 12.33 -26.17
C CYS A 514 3.68 12.02 -26.09
N ARG A 515 3.20 11.48 -24.95
CA ARG A 515 1.80 11.10 -24.75
C ARG A 515 0.83 12.28 -24.75
N PHE A 516 1.16 13.37 -24.05
CA PHE A 516 0.21 14.47 -23.83
C PHE A 516 0.45 15.70 -24.70
N LEU A 517 1.68 15.88 -25.21
CA LEU A 517 2.02 17.02 -26.07
C LEU A 517 2.29 16.60 -27.52
N ALA A 518 2.05 15.31 -27.86
CA ALA A 518 2.26 14.73 -29.19
C ALA A 518 3.64 15.04 -29.80
N ARG A 519 4.68 15.15 -28.96
CA ARG A 519 6.04 15.53 -29.41
C ARG A 519 6.81 14.41 -30.08
N CYS A 520 6.37 13.16 -29.91
CA CYS A 520 6.95 11.99 -30.57
C CYS A 520 5.95 10.82 -30.60
N ASP A 521 6.24 9.80 -31.40
CA ASP A 521 5.51 8.53 -31.36
C ASP A 521 5.90 7.72 -30.12
N VAL A 522 4.91 7.30 -29.32
CA VAL A 522 5.14 6.51 -28.10
C VAL A 522 5.73 5.13 -28.43
N GLY A 523 5.35 4.55 -29.57
CA GLY A 523 5.88 3.26 -29.99
C GLY A 523 7.33 3.30 -30.39
N GLU A 524 7.74 4.31 -31.16
CA GLU A 524 9.14 4.56 -31.49
C GLU A 524 9.97 4.81 -30.22
N PHE A 525 9.46 5.63 -29.29
CA PHE A 525 10.09 5.86 -28.00
C PHE A 525 10.33 4.57 -27.21
N LEU A 526 9.31 3.70 -27.11
CA LEU A 526 9.43 2.40 -26.42
C LEU A 526 10.40 1.45 -27.14
N ALA A 527 10.41 1.44 -28.47
CA ALA A 527 11.33 0.62 -29.26
C ALA A 527 12.80 1.03 -29.07
N GLN A 528 13.06 2.32 -28.80
CA GLN A 528 14.41 2.81 -28.50
C GLN A 528 14.83 2.56 -27.06
N LEU A 529 13.90 2.26 -26.15
CA LEU A 529 14.19 2.12 -24.71
C LEU A 529 15.05 0.89 -24.41
N ALA A 530 14.77 -0.24 -25.06
CA ALA A 530 15.39 -1.52 -24.76
C ALA A 530 15.83 -2.25 -26.03
N LYS A 531 16.97 -2.93 -25.95
CA LYS A 531 17.41 -3.94 -26.91
C LYS A 531 17.13 -5.30 -26.31
N VAL A 532 16.26 -6.06 -26.94
CA VAL A 532 15.87 -7.40 -26.49
C VAL A 532 16.47 -8.44 -27.43
N THR A 533 17.13 -9.44 -26.85
CA THR A 533 17.61 -10.62 -27.59
C THR A 533 17.24 -11.89 -26.83
N ILE A 534 17.00 -12.97 -27.57
CA ILE A 534 16.58 -14.26 -27.02
C ILE A 534 17.63 -15.29 -27.37
N LYS A 535 18.09 -16.05 -26.37
CA LYS A 535 18.97 -17.20 -26.55
C LYS A 535 18.23 -18.45 -26.09
N VAL A 536 18.02 -19.40 -27.01
CA VAL A 536 17.37 -20.68 -26.69
C VAL A 536 18.42 -21.64 -26.14
N GLY A 537 18.07 -22.37 -25.08
CA GLY A 537 18.94 -23.31 -24.41
C GLY A 537 18.85 -23.22 -22.89
N PRO A 538 19.56 -24.10 -22.17
CA PRO A 538 19.61 -24.09 -20.71
C PRO A 538 19.98 -22.71 -20.15
N ILE A 539 19.27 -22.28 -19.11
CA ILE A 539 19.51 -21.01 -18.44
C ILE A 539 20.75 -21.16 -17.55
N ALA A 540 21.76 -20.32 -17.80
CA ALA A 540 23.00 -20.36 -17.03
C ALA A 540 22.77 -20.01 -15.54
N GLY A 541 23.41 -20.76 -14.65
CA GLY A 541 23.33 -20.52 -13.20
C GLY A 541 22.09 -21.08 -12.50
N VAL A 542 21.23 -21.80 -13.22
CA VAL A 542 20.03 -22.46 -12.68
C VAL A 542 20.24 -23.98 -12.69
N ILE A 543 19.89 -24.64 -11.60
CA ILE A 543 20.02 -26.09 -11.43
C ILE A 543 18.85 -26.77 -12.15
N PRO A 544 19.10 -27.75 -13.04
CA PRO A 544 18.04 -28.52 -13.69
C PRO A 544 17.17 -29.30 -12.70
N LEU A 545 15.92 -29.57 -13.08
CA LEU A 545 15.02 -30.41 -12.28
C LEU A 545 15.53 -31.86 -12.15
N ASP A 546 16.12 -32.41 -13.21
CA ASP A 546 16.54 -33.80 -13.28
C ASP A 546 17.81 -34.14 -12.45
N ASP A 547 18.63 -33.14 -12.11
CA ASP A 547 19.86 -33.36 -11.33
C ASP A 547 19.59 -33.50 -9.82
N ALA A 548 18.45 -32.99 -9.31
CA ALA A 548 18.05 -33.16 -7.91
C ALA A 548 17.70 -34.62 -7.54
N ALA A 549 17.24 -35.41 -8.51
CA ALA A 549 16.94 -36.83 -8.31
C ALA A 549 18.20 -37.70 -8.12
N LYS A 550 19.38 -37.20 -8.54
CA LYS A 550 20.66 -37.93 -8.38
C LYS A 550 21.33 -37.68 -7.03
N ASP A 551 21.04 -36.56 -6.38
CA ASP A 551 21.61 -36.21 -5.07
C ASP A 551 20.75 -36.66 -3.87
N ALA A 552 19.53 -37.16 -4.12
CA ALA A 552 18.71 -37.84 -3.13
C ALA A 552 19.26 -39.26 -2.85
N THR A 553 20.42 -39.35 -2.20
CA THR A 553 20.81 -40.59 -1.52
C THR A 553 19.82 -40.85 -0.37
N PRO A 554 19.30 -42.07 -0.20
CA PRO A 554 18.42 -42.37 0.92
C PRO A 554 19.25 -42.35 2.21
N SER A 555 19.01 -41.37 3.08
CA SER A 555 19.48 -41.45 4.47
C SER A 555 18.68 -42.55 5.17
N ARG A 556 19.40 -43.56 5.67
CA ARG A 556 18.87 -44.62 6.56
C ARG A 556 18.33 -44.06 7.86
#